data_AF-A0A7V0QH69-F1
#
_entry.id   AF-A0A7V0QH69-F1
#
_cell.length_a   1.000
_cell.length_b   1.000
_cell.length_c   1.000
_cell.angle_alpha   90.00
_cell.angle_beta   90.00
_cell.angle_gamma   90.00
#
_symmetry.space_group_name_H-M   'P 1'
#
loop_
_entity.id
_entity.type
_entity.pdbx_description
1 polymer ?
#
loop_
_entity_poly.entity_id
_entity_poly.type
_entity_poly.pdbx_seq_one_letter_code
_entity_poly.pdbx_strand_id
1 'polypeptide(L)'
;MTFEELCGTKDHCEEKVLEYTIQLAVEIAREGREGRKIGTLFVVSDEEEVLKRSRNLILDPLYGHPDEVKRICDPNLRETIKELAQLDGAFIVAANGVVISAARYINASIDGIELPLGLGSRHVAAASITRDTQAVAVVVSESSIVRIFNEGRLIAEIIPEIWLFSRESIKIQGPHKETKIADLRIVAVEDES
;
A
#
# COMPACT_ATOMS: atom_id res chain seq x y z
N MET A 1 6.52 13.95 12.91
CA MET A 1 5.26 13.22 12.67
C MET A 1 5.66 11.76 12.53
N THR A 2 5.16 10.88 13.39
CA THR A 2 5.88 9.68 13.88
C THR A 2 5.06 8.40 13.76
N PHE A 3 5.71 7.21 13.77
CA PHE A 3 5.19 5.88 13.38
C PHE A 3 4.40 5.11 14.47
N GLU A 4 3.78 5.90 15.34
CA GLU A 4 2.45 5.92 15.99
C GLU A 4 2.43 7.35 16.52
N GLU A 5 3.46 7.92 17.19
CA GLU A 5 4.77 7.53 17.75
C GLU A 5 4.94 6.12 18.44
N LEU A 6 5.18 5.09 17.62
CA LEU A 6 5.58 3.66 17.74
C LEU A 6 5.11 2.67 18.81
N CYS A 7 4.55 3.00 19.98
CA CYS A 7 4.10 1.96 20.94
C CYS A 7 3.24 2.55 22.08
N GLY A 8 1.90 2.49 22.03
CA GLY A 8 1.09 2.76 23.21
C GLY A 8 -0.42 3.01 23.04
N THR A 9 -1.18 1.92 23.17
CA THR A 9 -2.53 1.85 23.79
C THR A 9 -3.71 2.58 23.13
N LYS A 10 -4.30 1.94 22.11
CA LYS A 10 -5.71 1.44 22.09
C LYS A 10 -6.00 0.82 20.72
N ASP A 11 -6.36 -0.46 20.71
CA ASP A 11 -6.48 -1.31 19.52
C ASP A 11 -7.90 -1.27 18.94
N HIS A 12 -8.22 -0.21 18.20
CA HIS A 12 -9.32 -0.24 17.25
C HIS A 12 -8.74 -0.35 15.85
N CYS A 13 -8.80 -1.55 15.26
CA CYS A 13 -8.33 -1.81 13.90
C CYS A 13 -8.85 -0.76 12.90
N GLU A 14 -10.09 -0.31 13.11
CA GLU A 14 -10.80 0.69 12.29
C GLU A 14 -10.14 2.07 12.32
N GLU A 15 -9.58 2.51 13.45
CA GLU A 15 -8.93 3.82 13.57
C GLU A 15 -7.50 3.82 12.98
N LYS A 16 -6.91 2.64 12.77
CA LYS A 16 -5.51 2.45 12.36
C LYS A 16 -5.33 1.59 11.10
N VAL A 17 -6.36 1.43 10.27
CA VAL A 17 -6.33 0.54 9.09
C VAL A 17 -5.17 0.87 8.15
N LEU A 18 -5.01 2.15 7.80
CA LEU A 18 -3.94 2.58 6.91
C LEU A 18 -2.56 2.32 7.53
N GLU A 19 -2.42 2.53 8.84
CA GLU A 19 -1.18 2.26 9.57
C GLU A 19 -0.82 0.77 9.54
N TYR A 20 -1.75 -0.12 9.89
CA TYR A 20 -1.54 -1.57 9.82
C TYR A 20 -1.23 -2.05 8.40
N THR A 21 -1.84 -1.42 7.39
CA THR A 21 -1.57 -1.70 5.97
C THR A 21 -0.16 -1.28 5.59
N ILE A 22 0.29 -0.08 5.99
CA ILE A 22 1.66 0.39 5.75
C ILE A 22 2.67 -0.50 6.47
N GLN A 23 2.42 -0.88 7.72
CA GLN A 23 3.28 -1.79 8.47
C GLN A 23 3.42 -3.14 7.72
N LEU A 24 2.31 -3.70 7.22
CA LEU A 24 2.35 -4.94 6.42
C LEU A 24 3.13 -4.76 5.12
N ALA A 25 2.93 -3.63 4.44
CA ALA A 25 3.66 -3.30 3.23
C ALA A 25 5.17 -3.22 3.48
N VAL A 26 5.60 -2.65 4.62
CA VAL A 26 7.01 -2.59 5.04
C VAL A 26 7.56 -3.99 5.34
N GLU A 27 6.80 -4.85 6.02
CA GLU A 27 7.18 -6.25 6.24
C GLU A 27 7.40 -6.97 4.90
N ILE A 28 6.46 -6.87 3.96
CA ILE A 28 6.58 -7.46 2.62
C ILE A 28 7.81 -6.91 1.89
N ALA A 29 8.06 -5.59 1.95
CA ALA A 29 9.22 -4.98 1.31
C ALA A 29 10.55 -5.53 1.86
N ARG A 30 10.62 -5.78 3.18
CA ARG A 30 11.81 -6.29 3.86
C ARG A 30 12.01 -7.77 3.59
N GLU A 31 11.01 -8.58 3.93
CA GLU A 31 11.07 -10.04 3.94
C GLU A 31 11.02 -10.62 2.52
N GLY A 32 10.21 -10.02 1.64
CA GLY A 32 9.80 -10.68 0.41
C GLY A 32 9.09 -12.01 0.70
N ARG A 33 9.20 -12.97 -0.22
CA ARG A 33 8.77 -14.37 -0.01
C ARG A 33 9.67 -15.28 -0.80
N GLU A 34 10.04 -16.43 -0.23
CA GLU A 34 10.86 -17.45 -0.91
C GLU A 34 12.14 -16.89 -1.56
N GLY A 35 12.76 -15.90 -0.91
CA GLY A 35 13.97 -15.23 -1.41
C GLY A 35 13.76 -14.26 -2.57
N ARG A 36 12.51 -13.95 -2.93
CA ARG A 36 12.14 -13.00 -3.99
C ARG A 36 11.52 -11.74 -3.40
N LYS A 37 11.81 -10.60 -4.05
CA LYS A 37 11.07 -9.37 -3.80
C LYS A 37 9.71 -9.46 -4.47
N ILE A 38 8.67 -9.02 -3.76
CA ILE A 38 7.29 -9.05 -4.23
C ILE A 38 6.79 -7.62 -4.36
N GLY A 39 6.23 -7.31 -5.53
CA GLY A 39 5.45 -6.10 -5.71
C GLY A 39 4.00 -6.33 -5.29
N THR A 40 3.47 -5.45 -4.44
CA THR A 40 2.11 -5.57 -3.87
C THR A 40 1.37 -4.25 -3.99
N LEU A 41 0.06 -4.31 -4.21
CA LEU A 41 -0.81 -3.12 -4.19
C LEU A 41 -1.93 -3.35 -3.17
N PHE A 42 -2.06 -2.45 -2.21
CA PHE A 42 -3.20 -2.33 -1.33
C PHE A 42 -3.99 -1.08 -1.71
N VAL A 43 -5.31 -1.17 -1.75
CA VAL A 43 -6.23 -0.03 -1.89
C VAL A 43 -7.13 -0.02 -0.66
N VAL A 44 -7.12 1.08 0.08
CA VAL A 44 -7.71 1.22 1.41
C VAL A 44 -8.86 2.21 1.35
N SER A 45 -10.01 1.82 1.91
CA SER A 45 -11.27 2.56 1.96
C SER A 45 -11.95 2.75 0.59
N ASP A 46 -13.13 3.37 0.61
CA ASP A 46 -14.02 3.57 -0.55
C ASP A 46 -14.27 2.27 -1.34
N GLU A 47 -14.40 1.17 -0.59
CA GLU A 47 -14.37 -0.19 -1.11
C GLU A 47 -15.44 -0.44 -2.19
N GLU A 48 -16.62 0.17 -2.08
CA GLU A 48 -17.68 0.03 -3.07
C GLU A 48 -17.28 0.61 -4.42
N GLU A 49 -16.74 1.83 -4.44
CA GLU A 49 -16.29 2.49 -5.67
C GLU A 49 -15.06 1.82 -6.25
N VAL A 50 -14.17 1.33 -5.39
CA VAL A 50 -12.99 0.55 -5.80
C VAL A 50 -13.39 -0.77 -6.43
N LEU A 51 -14.38 -1.48 -5.88
CA LEU A 51 -14.90 -2.73 -6.44
C LEU A 51 -15.58 -2.50 -7.79
N LYS A 52 -16.32 -1.40 -7.98
CA LYS A 52 -16.90 -1.03 -9.28
C LYS A 52 -15.84 -0.78 -10.37
N ARG A 53 -14.67 -0.28 -9.97
CA ARG A 53 -13.53 0.04 -10.85
C ARG A 53 -12.48 -1.08 -10.92
N SER A 54 -12.82 -2.28 -10.48
CA SER A 54 -11.89 -3.42 -10.55
C SER A 54 -12.60 -4.71 -10.94
N ARG A 55 -11.82 -5.75 -11.25
CA ARG A 55 -12.33 -7.09 -11.54
C ARG A 55 -11.40 -8.16 -10.98
N ASN A 56 -11.96 -9.31 -10.64
CA ASN A 56 -11.20 -10.48 -10.19
C ASN A 56 -10.36 -11.03 -11.36
N LEU A 57 -9.06 -11.24 -11.15
CA LEU A 57 -8.21 -11.92 -12.13
C LEU A 57 -8.35 -13.45 -12.07
N ILE A 58 -8.60 -13.96 -10.87
CA ILE A 58 -8.84 -15.36 -10.54
C ILE A 58 -10.04 -15.45 -9.59
N LEU A 59 -10.46 -16.65 -9.17
CA LEU A 59 -11.41 -16.75 -8.06
C LEU A 59 -10.85 -16.02 -6.84
N ASP A 60 -11.69 -15.20 -6.20
CA ASP A 60 -11.26 -14.41 -5.06
C ASP A 60 -10.93 -15.34 -3.89
N PRO A 61 -9.67 -15.37 -3.44
CA PRO A 61 -9.23 -16.31 -2.40
C PRO A 61 -9.76 -15.93 -1.00
N LEU A 62 -10.28 -14.71 -0.82
CA LEU A 62 -10.87 -14.26 0.44
C LEU A 62 -12.40 -14.39 0.46
N TYR A 63 -13.01 -14.72 -0.69
CA TYR A 63 -14.46 -14.86 -0.80
C TYR A 63 -14.97 -16.08 -0.02
N GLY A 64 -16.07 -15.89 0.69
CA GLY A 64 -16.70 -16.93 1.52
C GLY A 64 -16.06 -17.11 2.91
N HIS A 65 -14.97 -16.41 3.20
CA HIS A 65 -14.37 -16.38 4.53
C HIS A 65 -15.01 -15.27 5.39
N PRO A 66 -15.22 -15.52 6.70
CA PRO A 66 -15.87 -14.57 7.61
C PRO A 66 -15.02 -13.31 7.83
N ASP A 67 -15.64 -12.17 8.07
CA ASP A 67 -14.92 -10.89 8.16
C ASP A 67 -14.01 -10.80 9.39
N GLU A 68 -14.35 -11.52 10.46
CA GLU A 68 -13.60 -11.53 11.71
C GLU A 68 -12.16 -12.06 11.54
N VAL A 69 -11.95 -13.00 10.62
CA VAL A 69 -10.62 -13.59 10.34
C VAL A 69 -9.89 -12.88 9.20
N LYS A 70 -10.52 -11.85 8.61
CA LYS A 70 -9.98 -11.03 7.51
C LYS A 70 -9.63 -9.63 7.97
N ARG A 71 -9.42 -9.40 9.26
CA ARG A 71 -8.96 -8.11 9.80
C ARG A 71 -7.46 -7.90 9.52
N ILE A 72 -7.06 -6.75 9.00
CA ILE A 72 -5.67 -6.41 8.64
C ILE A 72 -4.68 -6.44 9.83
N CYS A 73 -5.21 -6.29 11.05
CA CYS A 73 -4.45 -6.42 12.29
C CYS A 73 -4.29 -7.88 12.77
N ASP A 74 -5.03 -8.84 12.22
CA ASP A 74 -4.93 -10.26 12.58
C ASP A 74 -3.60 -10.83 12.04
N PRO A 75 -2.70 -11.31 12.91
CA PRO A 75 -1.42 -11.91 12.48
C PRO A 75 -1.59 -13.08 11.50
N ASN A 76 -2.65 -13.88 11.62
CA ASN A 76 -2.89 -15.02 10.74
C ASN A 76 -3.28 -14.56 9.33
N LEU A 77 -4.09 -13.50 9.24
CA LEU A 77 -4.40 -12.91 7.95
C LEU A 77 -3.15 -12.29 7.32
N ARG A 78 -2.29 -11.62 8.10
CA ARG A 78 -1.06 -11.00 7.58
C ARG A 78 -0.17 -12.02 6.88
N GLU A 79 0.01 -13.21 7.48
CA GLU A 79 0.74 -14.30 6.83
C GLU A 79 0.03 -14.80 5.56
N THR A 80 -1.31 -14.90 5.58
CA THR A 80 -2.10 -15.24 4.39
C THR A 80 -1.90 -14.21 3.27
N ILE A 81 -1.90 -12.91 3.59
CA ILE A 81 -1.64 -11.84 2.63
C ILE A 81 -0.24 -11.94 2.05
N LYS A 82 0.77 -12.27 2.85
CA LYS A 82 2.15 -12.49 2.34
C LYS A 82 2.21 -13.63 1.33
N GLU A 83 1.44 -14.70 1.51
CA GLU A 83 1.34 -15.77 0.52
C GLU A 83 0.63 -15.31 -0.75
N LEU A 84 -0.50 -14.63 -0.60
CA LEU A 84 -1.32 -14.15 -1.71
C LEU A 84 -0.67 -12.98 -2.46
N ALA A 85 0.26 -12.25 -1.84
CA ALA A 85 0.94 -11.10 -2.46
C ALA A 85 1.79 -11.50 -3.67
N GLN A 86 2.14 -12.78 -3.80
CA GLN A 86 2.80 -13.34 -4.97
C GLN A 86 1.90 -13.33 -6.22
N LEU A 87 0.58 -13.23 -6.04
CA LEU A 87 -0.39 -13.15 -7.12
C LEU A 87 -0.41 -11.75 -7.74
N ASP A 88 -0.90 -11.67 -8.97
CA ASP A 88 -1.12 -10.39 -9.64
C ASP A 88 -2.41 -9.71 -9.14
N GLY A 89 -2.41 -8.39 -9.15
CA GLY A 89 -3.54 -7.55 -8.70
C GLY A 89 -3.34 -6.88 -7.35
N ALA A 90 -4.46 -6.35 -6.84
CA ALA A 90 -4.56 -5.57 -5.62
C ALA A 90 -5.31 -6.32 -4.52
N PHE A 91 -4.98 -6.00 -3.28
CA PHE A 91 -5.82 -6.23 -2.11
C PHE A 91 -6.72 -5.01 -1.90
N ILE A 92 -8.00 -5.26 -1.64
CA ILE A 92 -8.95 -4.20 -1.28
C ILE A 92 -9.20 -4.32 0.23
N VAL A 93 -8.93 -3.24 0.96
CA VAL A 93 -9.06 -3.16 2.41
C VAL A 93 -10.17 -2.16 2.70
N ALA A 94 -11.26 -2.63 3.31
CA ALA A 94 -12.39 -1.80 3.71
C ALA A 94 -11.98 -0.81 4.81
N ALA A 95 -12.75 0.27 4.96
CA ALA A 95 -12.51 1.30 5.97
C ALA A 95 -12.51 0.75 7.42
N ASN A 96 -13.19 -0.37 7.66
CA ASN A 96 -13.23 -1.06 8.96
C ASN A 96 -12.06 -2.07 9.17
N GLY A 97 -11.10 -2.11 8.24
CA GLY A 97 -9.92 -2.96 8.33
C GLY A 97 -10.12 -4.40 7.86
N VAL A 98 -11.27 -4.74 7.29
CA VAL A 98 -11.48 -6.05 6.65
C VAL A 98 -10.84 -6.06 5.26
N VAL A 99 -10.00 -7.04 4.96
CA VAL A 99 -9.52 -7.28 3.60
C VAL A 99 -10.59 -8.05 2.85
N ILE A 100 -11.34 -7.35 2.01
CA ILE A 100 -12.56 -7.89 1.40
C ILE A 100 -12.29 -8.72 0.15
N SER A 101 -11.17 -8.46 -0.54
CA SER A 101 -10.83 -9.10 -1.80
C SER A 101 -9.33 -9.05 -2.09
N ALA A 102 -8.84 -10.04 -2.83
CA ALA A 102 -7.47 -10.10 -3.33
C ALA A 102 -7.43 -10.45 -4.82
N ALA A 103 -6.26 -10.33 -5.44
CA ALA A 103 -6.04 -10.57 -6.87
C ALA A 103 -6.98 -9.74 -7.78
N ARG A 104 -7.24 -8.48 -7.38
CA ARG A 104 -8.10 -7.54 -8.12
C ARG A 104 -7.30 -6.76 -9.15
N TYR A 105 -7.67 -6.86 -10.42
CA TYR A 105 -7.19 -5.94 -11.44
C TYR A 105 -7.92 -4.61 -11.33
N ILE A 106 -7.16 -3.54 -11.11
CA ILE A 106 -7.68 -2.17 -11.12
C ILE A 106 -7.80 -1.69 -12.56
N ASN A 107 -8.98 -1.23 -12.95
CA ASN A 107 -9.22 -0.64 -14.27
C ASN A 107 -8.62 0.78 -14.30
N ALA A 108 -7.32 0.87 -14.56
CA ALA A 108 -6.60 2.13 -14.55
C ALA A 108 -6.79 2.90 -15.87
N SER A 109 -7.08 4.20 -15.76
CA SER A 109 -6.96 5.15 -16.87
C SER A 109 -5.71 6.01 -16.67
N ILE A 110 -4.86 6.10 -17.69
CA ILE A 110 -3.64 6.94 -17.68
C ILE A 110 -3.93 8.43 -17.89
N ASP A 111 -5.14 8.79 -18.32
CA ASP A 111 -5.47 10.17 -18.68
C ASP A 111 -5.35 11.10 -17.47
N GLY A 112 -4.48 12.10 -17.52
CA GLY A 112 -4.28 13.04 -16.40
C GLY A 112 -3.49 12.47 -15.21
N ILE A 113 -2.82 11.32 -15.37
CA ILE A 113 -1.85 10.80 -14.40
C ILE A 113 -0.44 11.22 -14.84
N GLU A 114 0.22 12.02 -14.01
CA GLU A 114 1.63 12.37 -14.20
C GLU A 114 2.48 11.62 -13.17
N LEU A 115 3.18 10.58 -13.63
CA LEU A 115 4.08 9.79 -12.78
C LEU A 115 5.54 9.88 -13.24
N PRO A 116 6.49 9.94 -12.30
CA PRO A 116 7.91 9.85 -12.61
C PRO A 116 8.26 8.58 -13.40
N LEU A 117 9.25 8.70 -14.29
CA LEU A 117 9.80 7.54 -15.01
C LEU A 117 10.37 6.51 -14.04
N GLY A 118 10.15 5.23 -14.37
CA GLY A 118 10.55 4.08 -13.55
C GLY A 118 9.45 3.53 -12.64
N LEU A 119 8.26 4.13 -12.62
CA LEU A 119 7.10 3.60 -11.91
C LEU A 119 6.25 2.71 -12.86
N GLY A 120 6.15 1.42 -12.53
CA GLY A 120 5.43 0.42 -13.33
C GLY A 120 3.91 0.39 -13.15
N SER A 121 3.25 -0.63 -13.71
CA SER A 121 1.79 -0.79 -13.79
C SER A 121 1.05 -0.66 -12.46
N ARG A 122 1.56 -1.24 -11.36
CA ARG A 122 0.95 -1.12 -10.02
C ARG A 122 0.90 0.32 -9.52
N HIS A 123 1.88 1.15 -9.87
CA HIS A 123 1.89 2.57 -9.51
C HIS A 123 0.87 3.36 -10.33
N VAL A 124 0.74 3.05 -11.63
CA VAL A 124 -0.30 3.63 -12.48
C VAL A 124 -1.69 3.27 -11.96
N ALA A 125 -1.90 2.01 -11.57
CA ALA A 125 -3.13 1.57 -10.95
C ALA A 125 -3.43 2.31 -9.64
N ALA A 126 -2.42 2.48 -8.77
CA ALA A 126 -2.55 3.24 -7.53
C ALA A 126 -2.92 4.71 -7.77
N ALA A 127 -2.24 5.37 -8.70
CA ALA A 127 -2.57 6.76 -9.05
C ALA A 127 -3.98 6.87 -9.66
N SER A 128 -4.36 5.96 -10.57
CA SER A 128 -5.68 6.01 -11.20
C SER A 128 -6.80 5.81 -10.18
N ILE A 129 -6.68 4.78 -9.33
CA ILE A 129 -7.78 4.47 -8.41
C ILE A 129 -7.96 5.54 -7.36
N THR A 130 -6.87 6.09 -6.82
CA THR A 130 -6.92 7.14 -5.79
C THR A 130 -7.34 8.50 -6.35
N ARG A 131 -7.23 8.73 -7.66
CA ARG A 131 -7.82 9.90 -8.33
C ARG A 131 -9.33 9.76 -8.48
N ASP A 132 -9.79 8.57 -8.83
CA ASP A 132 -11.18 8.30 -9.23
C ASP A 132 -12.09 7.88 -8.07
N THR A 133 -11.53 7.79 -6.85
CA THR A 133 -12.18 7.36 -5.59
C THR A 133 -11.60 8.14 -4.41
N GLN A 134 -12.18 8.00 -3.22
CA GLN A 134 -11.64 8.53 -1.96
C GLN A 134 -10.66 7.56 -1.27
N ALA A 135 -10.23 6.51 -1.97
CA ALA A 135 -9.31 5.52 -1.43
C ALA A 135 -7.87 6.04 -1.37
N VAL A 136 -7.07 5.44 -0.50
CA VAL A 136 -5.61 5.59 -0.44
C VAL A 136 -4.98 4.29 -0.93
N ALA A 137 -3.92 4.38 -1.73
CA ALA A 137 -3.22 3.19 -2.22
C ALA A 137 -1.79 3.09 -1.65
N VAL A 138 -1.44 1.90 -1.18
CA VAL A 138 -0.10 1.56 -0.68
C VAL A 138 0.54 0.54 -1.62
N VAL A 139 1.65 0.93 -2.25
CA VAL A 139 2.36 0.11 -3.24
C VAL A 139 3.69 -0.33 -2.66
N VAL A 140 3.96 -1.64 -2.69
CA VAL A 140 5.30 -2.20 -2.48
C VAL A 140 5.91 -2.42 -3.86
N SER A 141 7.09 -1.86 -4.13
CA SER A 141 7.84 -2.15 -5.34
C SER A 141 8.74 -3.38 -5.16
N GLU A 142 9.06 -4.05 -6.26
CA GLU A 142 10.06 -5.13 -6.28
C GLU A 142 11.47 -4.64 -5.90
N SER A 143 11.69 -3.33 -5.90
CA SER A 143 12.89 -2.68 -5.37
C SER A 143 12.81 -2.39 -3.86
N SER A 144 11.86 -3.00 -3.13
CA SER A 144 11.67 -2.85 -1.68
C SER A 144 11.34 -1.44 -1.20
N ILE A 145 10.72 -0.60 -2.03
CA ILE A 145 10.26 0.73 -1.63
C ILE A 145 8.74 0.67 -1.46
N VAL A 146 8.25 1.20 -0.33
CA VAL A 146 6.81 1.38 -0.12
C VAL A 146 6.44 2.79 -0.53
N ARG A 147 5.37 2.95 -1.31
CA ARG A 147 4.87 4.22 -1.81
C ARG A 147 3.41 4.40 -1.46
N ILE A 148 3.02 5.62 -1.13
CA ILE A 148 1.64 5.97 -0.78
C ILE A 148 1.09 6.94 -1.81
N PHE A 149 -0.06 6.60 -2.38
CA PHE A 149 -0.79 7.42 -3.33
C PHE A 149 -2.10 7.91 -2.72
N ASN A 150 -2.40 9.18 -2.95
CA ASN A 150 -3.67 9.81 -2.60
C ASN A 150 -4.02 10.85 -3.67
N GLU A 151 -5.30 10.94 -4.06
CA GLU A 151 -5.78 11.87 -5.11
C GLU A 151 -4.96 11.79 -6.42
N GLY A 152 -4.48 10.60 -6.77
CA GLY A 152 -3.65 10.38 -7.96
C GLY A 152 -2.20 10.83 -7.86
N ARG A 153 -1.75 11.29 -6.68
CA ARG A 153 -0.40 11.80 -6.46
C ARG A 153 0.40 10.89 -5.54
N LEU A 154 1.72 10.81 -5.76
CA LEU A 154 2.66 10.17 -4.85
C LEU A 154 2.92 11.11 -3.66
N ILE A 155 2.41 10.77 -2.48
CA ILE A 155 2.50 11.63 -1.29
C ILE A 155 3.61 11.21 -0.32
N ALA A 156 4.01 9.94 -0.32
CA ALA A 156 5.07 9.44 0.54
C ALA A 156 5.82 8.24 -0.03
N GLU A 157 7.09 8.12 0.32
CA GLU A 157 7.97 6.99 0.07
C GLU A 157 8.64 6.54 1.37
N ILE A 158 8.62 5.24 1.62
CA ILE A 158 9.26 4.61 2.78
C ILE A 158 10.32 3.64 2.27
N ILE A 159 11.57 3.90 2.65
CA ILE A 159 12.76 3.20 2.19
C ILE A 159 13.39 2.47 3.38
N PRO A 160 13.36 1.11 3.40
CA PRO A 160 14.06 0.33 4.42
C PRO A 160 15.58 0.48 4.33
N GLU A 161 16.27 0.58 5.47
CA GLU A 161 17.69 0.98 5.53
C GLU A 161 18.67 0.06 4.78
N ILE A 162 18.32 -1.20 4.53
CA ILE A 162 19.14 -2.14 3.75
C ILE A 162 19.42 -1.63 2.32
N TRP A 163 18.64 -0.66 1.81
CA TRP A 163 18.73 -0.12 0.44
C TRP A 163 19.30 1.31 0.36
N LEU A 164 19.83 1.84 1.46
CA LEU A 164 20.24 3.25 1.62
C LEU A 164 21.36 3.76 0.70
N PHE A 165 22.09 2.87 0.01
CA PHE A 165 23.16 3.27 -0.90
C PHE A 165 22.67 3.90 -2.21
N SER A 166 21.35 3.91 -2.47
CA SER A 166 20.74 4.47 -3.69
C SER A 166 19.95 5.75 -3.41
N ARG A 167 20.62 6.89 -3.21
CA ARG A 167 19.94 8.20 -3.09
C ARG A 167 19.11 8.58 -4.33
N GLU A 168 19.39 7.99 -5.48
CA GLU A 168 18.66 8.18 -6.75
C GLU A 168 17.26 7.52 -6.78
N SER A 169 16.87 6.80 -5.72
CA SER A 169 15.62 6.03 -5.68
C SER A 169 14.38 6.83 -5.28
N ILE A 170 14.55 8.05 -4.76
CA ILE A 170 13.45 8.95 -4.38
C ILE A 170 12.79 9.52 -5.65
N LYS A 171 11.46 9.42 -5.72
CA LYS A 171 10.62 9.82 -6.85
C LYS A 171 9.69 10.99 -6.54
N ILE A 172 9.53 11.39 -5.28
CA ILE A 172 8.76 12.60 -4.93
C ILE A 172 9.39 13.84 -5.56
N GLN A 173 8.57 14.64 -6.24
CA GLN A 173 8.96 15.92 -6.85
C GLN A 173 8.49 17.08 -5.97
N GLY A 174 9.31 18.12 -5.85
CA GLY A 174 8.98 19.32 -5.06
C GLY A 174 9.51 19.31 -3.62
N PRO A 175 9.12 20.30 -2.80
CA PRO A 175 9.48 20.38 -1.39
C PRO A 175 8.99 19.15 -0.63
N HIS A 176 9.88 18.54 0.16
CA HIS A 176 9.59 17.32 0.88
C HIS A 176 10.33 17.28 2.19
N LYS A 177 9.73 16.59 3.16
CA LYS A 177 10.30 16.37 4.48
C LYS A 177 10.84 14.95 4.58
N GLU A 178 12.11 14.84 4.93
CA GLU A 178 12.72 13.57 5.29
C GLU A 178 12.66 13.34 6.80
N THR A 179 12.18 12.17 7.21
CA THR A 179 12.21 11.72 8.61
C THR A 179 12.82 10.33 8.67
N LYS A 180 13.76 10.12 9.59
CA LYS A 180 14.30 8.79 9.90
C LYS A 180 13.62 8.25 11.14
N ILE A 181 13.04 7.06 11.04
CA ILE A 181 12.41 6.35 12.16
C ILE A 181 12.96 4.94 12.20
N ALA A 182 13.63 4.59 13.31
CA ALA A 182 14.37 3.34 13.44
C ALA A 182 15.28 3.10 12.20
N ASP A 183 15.03 2.02 11.46
CA ASP A 183 15.68 1.59 10.23
C ASP A 183 14.79 1.83 8.99
N LEU A 184 13.95 2.87 9.02
CA LEU A 184 13.19 3.38 7.88
C LEU A 184 13.56 4.85 7.62
N ARG A 185 13.74 5.19 6.34
CA ARG A 185 13.69 6.57 5.87
C ARG A 185 12.32 6.83 5.25
N ILE A 186 11.63 7.85 5.73
CA ILE A 186 10.34 8.30 5.22
C ILE A 186 10.56 9.64 4.53
N VAL A 187 10.13 9.73 3.28
CA VAL A 187 10.12 10.97 2.49
C VAL A 187 8.66 11.27 2.18
N ALA A 188 8.17 12.44 2.58
CA ALA A 188 6.78 12.85 2.33
C ALA A 188 6.74 14.26 1.75
N VAL A 189 5.75 14.55 0.91
CA VAL A 189 5.50 15.91 0.41
C VAL A 189 5.29 16.88 1.59
N GLU A 190 5.81 18.10 1.50
CA GLU A 190 5.48 19.15 2.48
C GLU A 190 4.08 19.71 2.15
N ASP A 191 3.18 19.70 3.13
CA ASP A 191 1.91 20.41 2.98
C ASP A 191 2.19 21.91 2.90
N GLU A 192 1.84 22.52 1.76
CA GLU A 192 1.74 23.99 1.65
C GLU A 192 0.63 24.43 2.61
N SER A 193 1.04 25.02 3.74
CA SER A 193 0.14 25.48 4.81
C SER A 193 -0.76 26.62 4.35
#